data_AF-A0A369BAW0-F1
#
_entry.id   AF-A0A369BAW0-F1
#
_cell.length_a   1.000
_cell.length_b   1.000
_cell.length_c   1.000
_cell.angle_alpha   90.00
_cell.angle_beta   90.00
_cell.angle_gamma   90.00
#
_symmetry.space_group_name_H-M   'P 1'
#
loop_
_entity.id
_entity.type
_entity.pdbx_description
1 polymer ?
#
loop_
_entity_poly.entity_id
_entity_poly.type
_entity_poly.pdbx_seq_one_letter_code
_entity_poly.pdbx_strand_id
1 'polypeptide(L)'
;MDNKYPEIDVILEKMQTVLAALRELDPEFYAKYPMQLGTDAEEQDMRVVSDTWHLPDEYSYFLRHYVPQSVGWSTDEYIHLDIYGAKDLQKGQWGYNYNPVTKEPISDWPDHYLVIASDEGDPYCIDLSEGDTVIYTAEHGTGRWDFEIAYDNLAEFLRSALLPRGDEDVDLGDDVSYDYCKVFITGEGKDKLKTLLFIKKAFSCDVSQARSYLGAVPLLVYKGIETGAANVEAQLKSIGADYEKREIGLAEFLS
;
A
#
# COMPACT_ATOMS: atom_id res chain seq x y z
N MET A 1 3.11 -27.22 20.04
CA MET A 1 1.81 -26.95 19.42
C MET A 1 2.07 -26.97 17.94
N ASP A 2 1.36 -27.81 17.18
CA ASP A 2 1.51 -27.84 15.73
C ASP A 2 1.19 -26.45 15.19
N ASN A 3 2.12 -25.87 14.44
CA ASN A 3 1.94 -24.56 13.86
C ASN A 3 0.85 -24.67 12.79
N LYS A 4 -0.31 -24.06 13.05
CA LYS A 4 -1.50 -24.19 12.20
C LYS A 4 -1.39 -23.34 10.92
N TYR A 5 -0.51 -22.32 10.89
CA TYR A 5 -0.37 -21.36 9.79
C TYR A 5 1.11 -21.07 9.45
N PRO A 6 1.89 -22.06 9.02
CA PRO A 6 3.32 -21.91 8.78
C PRO A 6 3.69 -20.92 7.67
N GLU A 7 2.77 -20.68 6.73
CA GLU A 7 2.99 -19.74 5.63
C GLU A 7 3.02 -18.28 6.11
N ILE A 8 2.11 -17.90 7.02
CA ILE A 8 2.09 -16.59 7.66
C ILE A 8 3.39 -16.36 8.44
N ASP A 9 3.85 -17.36 9.18
CA ASP A 9 5.10 -17.28 9.93
C ASP A 9 6.30 -17.04 9.02
N VAL A 10 6.40 -17.78 7.91
CA VAL A 10 7.49 -17.64 6.93
C VAL A 10 7.48 -16.25 6.29
N ILE A 11 6.30 -15.74 5.90
CA ILE A 11 6.17 -14.39 5.32
C ILE A 11 6.69 -13.35 6.31
N LEU A 12 6.34 -13.50 7.59
CA LEU A 12 6.64 -12.49 8.61
C LEU A 12 8.08 -12.58 9.12
N GLU A 13 8.67 -13.78 9.22
CA GLU A 13 10.11 -13.95 9.45
C GLU A 13 10.95 -13.33 8.31
N LYS A 14 10.54 -13.56 7.07
CA LYS A 14 11.18 -12.94 5.90
C LYS A 14 11.07 -11.42 5.96
N MET A 15 9.86 -10.90 6.22
CA MET A 15 9.65 -9.46 6.35
C MET A 15 10.54 -8.86 7.46
N GLN A 16 10.62 -9.49 8.63
CA GLN A 16 11.49 -9.02 9.71
C GLN A 16 12.95 -8.95 9.29
N THR A 17 13.41 -9.95 8.54
CA THR A 17 14.77 -10.01 7.99
C THR A 17 15.02 -8.87 7.00
N VAL A 18 14.08 -8.65 6.07
CA VAL A 18 14.15 -7.58 5.08
C VAL A 18 14.16 -6.20 5.75
N LEU A 19 13.27 -5.96 6.72
CA LEU A 19 13.22 -4.70 7.46
C LEU A 19 14.49 -4.42 8.24
N ALA A 20 15.10 -5.45 8.83
CA ALA A 20 16.39 -5.30 9.51
C ALA A 20 17.47 -4.86 8.51
N ALA A 21 17.54 -5.48 7.33
CA ALA A 21 18.48 -5.10 6.28
C ALA A 21 18.24 -3.68 5.76
N LEU A 22 16.98 -3.29 5.52
CA LEU A 22 16.64 -1.94 5.04
C LEU A 22 16.95 -0.86 6.08
N ARG A 23 16.73 -1.13 7.37
CA ARG A 23 17.13 -0.25 8.47
C ARG A 23 18.64 -0.05 8.56
N GLU A 24 19.45 -1.04 8.18
CA GLU A 24 20.91 -0.90 8.11
C GLU A 24 21.35 -0.04 6.92
N LEU A 25 20.63 -0.09 5.79
CA LEU A 25 20.95 0.67 4.58
C LEU A 25 20.68 2.17 4.70
N ASP A 26 19.53 2.57 5.27
CA ASP A 26 19.22 3.98 5.54
C ASP A 26 18.46 4.16 6.87
N PRO A 27 19.21 4.21 7.99
CA PRO A 27 18.61 4.30 9.32
C PRO A 27 17.74 5.55 9.51
N GLU A 28 18.08 6.69 8.92
CA GLU A 28 17.35 7.94 9.11
C GLU A 28 16.03 7.98 8.30
N PHE A 29 16.00 7.37 7.12
CA PHE A 29 14.79 7.23 6.33
C PHE A 29 13.83 6.23 6.98
N TYR A 30 14.29 5.01 7.29
CA TYR A 30 13.44 3.95 7.83
C TYR A 30 13.07 4.14 9.31
N ALA A 31 13.77 5.00 10.06
CA ALA A 31 13.32 5.43 11.38
C ALA A 31 11.97 6.19 11.34
N LYS A 32 11.60 6.76 10.18
CA LYS A 32 10.32 7.47 9.99
C LYS A 32 9.14 6.54 9.72
N TYR A 33 9.41 5.28 9.37
CA TYR A 33 8.40 4.24 9.10
C TYR A 33 8.58 3.07 10.08
N PRO A 34 8.33 3.29 11.38
CA PRO A 34 8.61 2.29 12.41
C PRO A 34 7.66 1.11 12.32
N MET A 35 8.06 0.07 11.58
CA MET A 35 7.37 -1.22 11.65
C MET A 35 7.82 -2.00 12.90
N GLN A 36 7.12 -1.82 14.01
CA GLN A 36 7.28 -2.69 15.19
C GLN A 36 6.25 -3.80 15.09
N LEU A 37 6.70 -5.04 14.91
CA LEU A 37 5.89 -6.21 15.21
C LEU A 37 6.12 -6.57 16.67
N GLY A 38 5.11 -6.42 17.51
CA GLY A 38 5.10 -7.06 18.83
C GLY A 38 5.06 -8.58 18.69
N THR A 39 5.53 -9.31 19.70
CA THR A 39 5.46 -10.79 19.72
C THR A 39 4.08 -11.32 20.07
N ASP A 40 3.30 -10.55 20.84
CA ASP A 40 1.92 -10.84 21.18
C ASP A 40 1.12 -9.54 21.25
N ALA A 41 -0.08 -9.52 20.66
CA ALA A 41 -1.05 -8.46 20.91
C ALA A 41 -1.41 -8.42 22.40
N GLU A 42 -1.65 -7.21 22.91
CA GLU A 42 -2.15 -7.09 24.27
C GLU A 42 -3.46 -7.88 24.38
N GLU A 43 -3.55 -8.74 25.41
CA GLU A 43 -4.72 -9.61 25.59
C GLU A 43 -6.02 -8.80 25.63
N GLN A 44 -5.94 -7.56 26.11
CA GLN A 44 -7.04 -6.60 26.14
C GLN A 44 -7.47 -6.16 24.73
N ASP A 45 -6.53 -5.86 23.82
CA ASP A 45 -6.84 -5.46 22.45
C ASP A 45 -7.52 -6.61 21.71
N MET A 46 -6.99 -7.84 21.86
CA MET A 46 -7.60 -9.03 21.26
C MET A 46 -8.99 -9.32 21.82
N ARG A 47 -9.23 -9.08 23.12
CA ARG A 47 -10.57 -9.23 23.72
C ARG A 47 -11.56 -8.24 23.11
N VAL A 48 -11.18 -6.97 22.97
CA VAL A 48 -12.04 -5.95 22.34
C VAL A 48 -12.41 -6.36 20.91
N VAL A 49 -11.43 -6.86 20.15
CA VAL A 49 -11.66 -7.35 18.79
C VAL A 49 -12.62 -8.55 18.78
N SER A 50 -12.36 -9.57 19.61
CA SER A 50 -13.19 -10.78 19.65
C SER A 50 -14.60 -10.57 20.21
N ASP A 51 -14.80 -9.56 21.07
CA ASP A 51 -16.10 -9.18 21.59
C ASP A 51 -16.93 -8.44 20.53
N THR A 52 -16.27 -7.85 19.54
CA THR A 52 -16.90 -7.06 18.47
C THR A 52 -17.14 -7.89 17.20
N TRP A 53 -16.17 -8.70 16.79
CA TRP A 53 -16.21 -9.47 15.54
C TRP A 53 -15.91 -10.94 15.75
N HIS A 54 -16.59 -11.79 14.98
CA HIS A 54 -16.22 -13.18 14.81
C HIS A 54 -15.25 -13.30 13.63
N LEU A 55 -13.96 -13.38 13.93
CA LEU A 55 -12.90 -13.37 12.92
C LEU A 55 -12.57 -14.78 12.42
N PRO A 56 -12.14 -14.93 11.15
CA PRO A 56 -11.49 -16.15 10.68
C PRO A 56 -10.30 -16.52 11.58
N ASP A 57 -10.08 -17.82 11.77
CA ASP A 57 -8.99 -18.34 12.63
C ASP A 57 -7.62 -17.82 12.18
N GLU A 58 -7.40 -17.76 10.86
CA GLU A 58 -6.15 -17.32 10.25
C GLU A 58 -5.87 -15.84 10.52
N TYR A 59 -6.88 -14.97 10.37
CA TYR A 59 -6.74 -13.55 10.68
C TYR A 59 -6.61 -13.30 12.20
N SER A 60 -7.32 -14.07 13.02
CA SER A 60 -7.15 -14.05 14.48
C SER A 60 -5.73 -14.43 14.90
N TYR A 61 -5.14 -15.42 14.23
CA TYR A 61 -3.75 -15.83 14.45
C TYR A 61 -2.80 -14.68 14.08
N PHE A 62 -2.98 -14.09 12.90
CA PHE A 62 -2.20 -12.93 12.47
C PHE A 62 -2.23 -11.79 13.51
N LEU A 63 -3.41 -11.35 13.92
CA LEU A 63 -3.56 -10.26 14.90
C LEU A 63 -2.92 -10.55 16.26
N ARG A 64 -2.92 -11.81 16.70
CA ARG A 64 -2.34 -12.22 17.99
C ARG A 64 -0.83 -12.18 17.97
N HIS A 65 -0.22 -12.66 16.89
CA HIS A 65 1.21 -12.89 16.82
C HIS A 65 1.97 -11.72 16.19
N TYR A 66 1.25 -10.84 15.50
CA TYR A 66 1.83 -9.78 14.69
C TYR A 66 1.03 -8.50 14.92
N VAL A 67 1.61 -7.61 15.71
CA VAL A 67 1.01 -6.31 16.04
C VAL A 67 1.64 -5.25 15.14
N PRO A 68 1.12 -4.95 13.94
CA PRO A 68 1.55 -3.77 13.21
C PRO A 68 1.05 -2.54 13.96
N GLN A 69 1.94 -1.81 14.65
CA GLN A 69 1.58 -0.54 15.31
C GLN A 69 1.43 0.62 14.31
N SER A 70 2.08 0.50 13.15
CA SER A 70 1.85 1.26 11.92
C SER A 70 2.73 0.62 10.85
N VAL A 71 2.13 0.01 9.83
CA VAL A 71 2.85 -0.32 8.60
C VAL A 71 2.40 0.75 7.64
N GLY A 72 3.15 1.84 7.50
CA GLY A 72 3.01 2.79 6.41
C GLY A 72 4.07 2.41 5.40
N TRP A 73 3.73 1.58 4.43
CA TRP A 73 4.69 1.06 3.46
C TRP A 73 4.24 1.43 2.05
N SER A 74 5.14 2.06 1.30
CA SER A 74 4.96 2.30 -0.12
C SER A 74 5.77 1.25 -0.87
N THR A 75 5.10 0.30 -1.52
CA THR A 75 5.71 -0.49 -2.60
C THR A 75 5.42 0.20 -3.94
N ASP A 76 5.87 -0.38 -5.06
CA ASP A 76 5.37 0.01 -6.38
C ASP A 76 3.87 -0.31 -6.58
N GLU A 77 3.28 -1.13 -5.71
CA GLU A 77 1.88 -1.57 -5.75
C GLU A 77 0.95 -0.74 -4.87
N TYR A 78 1.47 -0.15 -3.78
CA TYR A 78 0.69 0.66 -2.84
C TYR A 78 1.24 2.07 -2.69
N ILE A 79 0.37 3.09 -2.64
CA ILE A 79 0.80 4.48 -2.47
C ILE A 79 1.22 4.73 -1.02
N HIS A 80 0.34 4.41 -0.07
CA HIS A 80 0.58 4.44 1.37
C HIS A 80 -0.34 3.44 2.04
N LEU A 81 0.09 2.17 2.08
CA LEU A 81 -0.69 1.11 2.72
C LEU A 81 -0.52 1.20 4.23
N ASP A 82 -1.65 1.27 4.95
CA ASP A 82 -1.80 1.13 6.39
C ASP A 82 -2.44 -0.23 6.74
N ILE A 83 -1.68 -1.16 7.34
CA ILE A 83 -2.24 -2.45 7.83
C ILE A 83 -2.60 -2.34 9.32
N TYR A 84 -3.83 -2.71 9.67
CA TYR A 84 -4.35 -2.55 11.03
C TYR A 84 -4.07 -3.76 11.93
N GLY A 85 -3.41 -3.49 13.06
CA GLY A 85 -3.28 -4.45 14.16
C GLY A 85 -4.50 -4.43 15.09
N ALA A 86 -4.55 -5.34 16.06
CA ALA A 86 -5.71 -5.51 16.95
C ALA A 86 -6.12 -4.20 17.66
N LYS A 87 -5.14 -3.39 18.05
CA LYS A 87 -5.33 -2.09 18.70
C LYS A 87 -6.00 -1.04 17.81
N ASP A 88 -5.66 -1.04 16.53
CA ASP A 88 -6.04 0.01 15.59
C ASP A 88 -7.24 -0.40 14.72
N LEU A 89 -7.57 -1.69 14.67
CA LEU A 89 -8.65 -2.26 13.87
C LEU A 89 -9.99 -1.52 14.02
N GLN A 90 -10.38 -1.16 15.25
CA GLN A 90 -11.62 -0.43 15.49
C GLN A 90 -11.59 1.00 14.94
N LYS A 91 -10.45 1.68 15.03
CA LYS A 91 -10.28 3.02 14.43
C LYS A 91 -10.15 2.95 12.92
N GLY A 92 -9.58 1.87 12.39
CA GLY A 92 -9.47 1.60 10.96
C GLY A 92 -10.82 1.51 10.26
N GLN A 93 -11.91 1.29 11.01
CA GLN A 93 -13.27 1.31 10.43
C GLN A 93 -13.87 2.71 10.29
N TRP A 94 -13.24 3.74 10.86
CA TRP A 94 -13.78 5.11 10.86
C TRP A 94 -13.76 5.69 9.44
N GLY A 95 -14.92 6.16 8.98
CA GLY A 95 -15.11 6.66 7.62
C GLY A 95 -15.58 5.58 6.63
N TYR A 96 -15.49 4.30 7.01
CA TYR A 96 -16.02 3.18 6.24
C TYR A 96 -17.35 2.68 6.81
N ASN A 97 -17.32 1.94 7.92
CA ASN A 97 -18.52 1.39 8.55
C ASN A 97 -19.08 2.27 9.69
N TYR A 98 -18.27 3.20 10.21
CA TYR A 98 -18.62 4.01 11.37
C TYR A 98 -18.20 5.47 11.18
N ASN A 99 -19.10 6.39 11.47
CA ASN A 99 -18.80 7.81 11.47
C ASN A 99 -18.49 8.29 12.91
N PRO A 100 -17.24 8.66 13.23
CA PRO A 100 -16.87 9.06 14.60
C PRO A 100 -17.44 10.42 15.02
N VAL A 101 -17.89 11.25 14.06
CA VAL A 101 -18.47 12.57 14.33
C VAL A 101 -19.94 12.44 14.72
N THR A 102 -20.74 11.73 13.91
CA THR A 102 -22.16 11.50 14.20
C THR A 102 -22.39 10.36 15.20
N LYS A 103 -21.39 9.48 15.36
CA LYS A 103 -21.41 8.27 16.19
C LYS A 103 -22.42 7.22 15.70
N GLU A 104 -22.60 7.14 14.39
CA GLU A 104 -23.57 6.26 13.73
C GLU A 104 -22.88 5.37 12.69
N PRO A 105 -23.43 4.17 12.43
CA PRO A 105 -23.02 3.37 11.28
C PRO A 105 -23.24 4.12 9.96
N ILE A 106 -22.38 3.88 8.98
CA ILE A 106 -22.51 4.43 7.63
C ILE A 106 -23.35 3.46 6.81
N SER A 107 -24.53 3.90 6.37
CA SER A 107 -25.55 3.04 5.73
C SER A 107 -25.13 2.41 4.41
N ASP A 108 -24.17 3.03 3.72
CA ASP A 108 -23.76 2.63 2.38
C ASP A 108 -22.62 1.58 2.41
N TRP A 109 -22.14 1.23 3.61
CA TRP A 109 -21.11 0.22 3.82
C TRP A 109 -21.72 -1.16 4.12
N PRO A 110 -21.16 -2.27 3.61
CA PRO A 110 -21.63 -3.61 3.96
C PRO A 110 -21.31 -3.97 5.42
N ASP A 111 -22.34 -4.27 6.22
CA ASP A 111 -22.19 -4.53 7.68
C ASP A 111 -21.23 -5.68 8.04
N HIS A 112 -21.02 -6.63 7.12
CA HIS A 112 -20.16 -7.80 7.30
C HIS A 112 -18.72 -7.59 6.82
N TYR A 113 -18.42 -6.45 6.19
CA TYR A 113 -17.08 -6.15 5.68
C TYR A 113 -16.25 -5.49 6.77
N LEU A 114 -15.14 -6.15 7.11
CA LEU A 114 -14.15 -5.65 8.05
C LEU A 114 -12.95 -5.11 7.29
N VAL A 115 -12.66 -3.82 7.45
CA VAL A 115 -11.46 -3.22 6.86
C VAL A 115 -10.23 -3.67 7.65
N ILE A 116 -9.27 -4.29 6.97
CA ILE A 116 -8.03 -4.79 7.58
C ILE A 116 -6.81 -3.95 7.19
N ALA A 117 -6.89 -3.21 6.09
CA ALA A 117 -5.90 -2.24 5.66
C ALA A 117 -6.53 -1.13 4.79
N SER A 118 -5.79 -0.05 4.57
CA SER A 118 -6.21 1.08 3.74
C SER A 118 -5.04 1.62 2.93
N ASP A 119 -5.22 1.85 1.63
CA ASP A 119 -4.26 2.57 0.78
C ASP A 119 -4.87 3.90 0.35
N GLU A 120 -4.46 5.01 0.97
CA GLU A 120 -4.97 6.37 0.66
C GLU A 120 -6.51 6.51 0.63
N GLY A 121 -7.24 5.64 1.36
CA GLY A 121 -8.70 5.62 1.43
C GLY A 121 -9.36 4.47 0.66
N ASP A 122 -8.60 3.72 -0.15
CA ASP A 122 -9.05 2.46 -0.77
C ASP A 122 -8.92 1.33 0.26
N PRO A 123 -10.03 0.71 0.71
CA PRO A 123 -10.02 -0.26 1.79
C PRO A 123 -9.73 -1.67 1.28
N TYR A 124 -8.89 -2.42 2.00
CA TYR A 124 -8.78 -3.87 1.87
C TYR A 124 -9.58 -4.54 2.99
N CYS A 125 -10.52 -5.41 2.61
CA CYS A 125 -11.56 -5.92 3.50
C CYS A 125 -11.66 -7.44 3.50
N ILE A 126 -12.09 -8.02 4.62
CA ILE A 126 -12.56 -9.41 4.72
C ILE A 126 -14.08 -9.40 4.88
N ASP A 127 -14.77 -10.27 4.14
CA ASP A 127 -16.18 -10.57 4.38
C ASP A 127 -16.30 -11.60 5.52
N LEU A 128 -16.76 -11.14 6.69
CA LEU A 128 -16.88 -12.00 7.88
C LEU A 128 -18.03 -13.02 7.79
N SER A 129 -18.89 -12.93 6.77
CA SER A 129 -20.02 -13.86 6.60
C SER A 129 -19.65 -15.15 5.88
N GLU A 130 -18.59 -15.13 5.06
CA GLU A 130 -18.08 -16.29 4.31
C GLU A 130 -17.16 -17.19 5.17
N GLY A 131 -16.47 -16.59 6.16
CA GLY A 131 -15.60 -17.31 7.09
C GLY A 131 -14.24 -17.72 6.51
N ASP A 132 -13.93 -17.29 5.29
CA ASP A 132 -12.61 -17.38 4.67
C ASP A 132 -11.82 -16.07 4.82
N THR A 133 -10.71 -15.94 4.10
CA THR A 133 -9.82 -14.77 4.15
C THR A 133 -9.60 -14.15 2.77
N VAL A 134 -10.56 -14.30 1.86
CA VAL A 134 -10.53 -13.57 0.57
C VAL A 134 -10.51 -12.07 0.86
N ILE A 135 -9.62 -11.35 0.18
CA ILE A 135 -9.45 -9.91 0.38
C ILE A 135 -10.14 -9.15 -0.74
N TYR A 136 -11.07 -8.29 -0.37
CA TYR A 136 -11.79 -7.40 -1.27
C TYR A 136 -11.22 -5.99 -1.23
N THR A 137 -11.26 -5.28 -2.35
CA THR A 137 -10.92 -3.85 -2.43
C THR A 137 -11.98 -3.07 -3.21
N ALA A 138 -12.01 -1.75 -3.03
CA ALA A 138 -12.88 -0.85 -3.77
C ALA A 138 -12.25 0.53 -3.90
N GLU A 139 -12.42 1.19 -5.05
CA GLU A 139 -11.95 2.58 -5.24
C GLU A 139 -12.84 3.56 -4.47
N HIS A 140 -12.22 4.38 -3.61
CA HIS A 140 -12.89 5.42 -2.86
C HIS A 140 -13.25 6.63 -3.73
N GLY A 141 -14.17 7.46 -3.25
CA GLY A 141 -14.53 8.72 -3.93
C GLY A 141 -15.37 8.54 -5.21
N THR A 142 -15.73 7.32 -5.56
CA THR A 142 -16.51 7.02 -6.76
C THR A 142 -18.05 7.15 -6.56
N GLY A 143 -18.48 7.51 -5.35
CA GLY A 143 -19.87 7.80 -4.98
C GLY A 143 -20.70 6.58 -4.56
N ARG A 144 -20.12 5.38 -4.64
CA ARG A 144 -20.66 4.08 -4.20
C ARG A 144 -19.49 3.11 -3.98
N TRP A 145 -19.66 2.09 -3.16
CA TRP A 145 -18.67 1.03 -3.03
C TRP A 145 -18.95 -0.08 -4.05
N ASP A 146 -17.95 -0.42 -4.85
CA ASP A 146 -18.00 -1.48 -5.86
C ASP A 146 -16.81 -2.39 -5.59
N PHE A 147 -17.04 -3.49 -4.88
CA PHE A 147 -15.99 -4.35 -4.36
C PHE A 147 -15.58 -5.39 -5.40
N GLU A 148 -14.28 -5.59 -5.54
CA GLU A 148 -13.66 -6.66 -6.31
C GLU A 148 -12.69 -7.46 -5.46
N ILE A 149 -12.37 -8.69 -5.89
CA ILE A 149 -11.37 -9.53 -5.23
C ILE A 149 -9.98 -8.97 -5.57
N ALA A 150 -9.22 -8.60 -4.54
CA ALA A 150 -7.83 -8.19 -4.65
C ALA A 150 -6.87 -9.38 -4.49
N TYR A 151 -7.14 -10.26 -3.52
CA TYR A 151 -6.32 -11.44 -3.23
C TYR A 151 -7.19 -12.64 -2.82
N ASP A 152 -6.74 -13.85 -3.15
CA ASP A 152 -7.50 -15.07 -2.88
C ASP A 152 -7.49 -15.46 -1.39
N ASN A 153 -6.53 -14.95 -0.61
CA ASN A 153 -6.40 -15.20 0.82
C ASN A 153 -5.50 -14.16 1.53
N LEU A 154 -5.50 -14.20 2.87
CA LEU A 154 -4.69 -13.31 3.70
C LEU A 154 -3.18 -13.45 3.45
N ALA A 155 -2.67 -14.66 3.22
CA ALA A 155 -1.25 -14.89 3.03
C ALA A 155 -0.72 -14.20 1.77
N GLU A 156 -1.46 -14.27 0.66
CA GLU A 156 -1.12 -13.56 -0.58
C GLU A 156 -1.11 -12.04 -0.41
N PHE A 157 -2.12 -11.49 0.27
CA PHE A 157 -2.16 -10.07 0.60
C PHE A 157 -0.94 -9.65 1.43
N LEU A 158 -0.66 -10.35 2.54
CA LEU A 158 0.48 -10.05 3.39
C LEU A 158 1.80 -10.19 2.63
N ARG A 159 1.94 -11.19 1.76
CA ARG A 159 3.12 -11.35 0.92
C ARG A 159 3.34 -10.15 0.00
N SER A 160 2.31 -9.69 -0.69
CA SER A 160 2.37 -8.49 -1.55
C SER A 160 2.65 -7.22 -0.73
N ALA A 161 1.97 -7.06 0.40
CA ALA A 161 2.03 -5.86 1.23
C ALA A 161 3.35 -5.71 1.99
N LEU A 162 3.94 -6.82 2.42
CA LEU A 162 5.03 -6.83 3.40
C LEU A 162 6.38 -7.22 2.81
N LEU A 163 6.41 -7.94 1.68
CA LEU A 163 7.66 -8.32 1.05
C LEU A 163 7.91 -7.42 -0.19
N PRO A 164 9.10 -6.80 -0.30
CA PRO A 164 9.48 -6.14 -1.54
C PRO A 164 9.51 -7.19 -2.66
N ARG A 165 8.99 -6.84 -3.85
CA ARG A 165 9.09 -7.69 -5.03
C ARG A 165 10.58 -7.88 -5.37
N GLY A 166 11.11 -9.06 -5.07
CA GLY A 166 12.53 -9.39 -5.21
C GLY A 166 12.98 -10.66 -4.47
N ASP A 167 12.26 -11.10 -3.43
CA ASP A 167 12.58 -12.33 -2.67
C ASP A 167 11.73 -13.55 -3.09
N GLU A 168 11.46 -13.68 -4.39
CA GLU A 168 10.89 -14.90 -5.00
C GLU A 168 11.96 -15.89 -5.48
N ASP A 169 13.19 -15.83 -4.93
CA ASP A 169 14.17 -16.91 -5.12
C ASP A 169 13.90 -18.06 -4.14
N VAL A 170 12.81 -18.80 -4.36
CA VAL A 170 12.77 -20.24 -4.11
C VAL A 170 12.12 -20.93 -5.33
N ASP A 171 12.95 -21.09 -6.36
CA ASP A 171 12.87 -22.09 -7.44
C ASP A 171 11.50 -22.34 -8.10
N LEU A 172 11.10 -21.43 -8.98
CA LEU A 172 10.24 -21.75 -10.13
C LEU A 172 10.72 -20.99 -11.39
N GLY A 173 11.81 -21.47 -12.00
CA GLY A 173 12.07 -21.35 -13.45
C GLY A 173 12.27 -19.95 -14.06
N ASP A 174 13.55 -19.63 -14.30
CA ASP A 174 14.12 -18.79 -15.35
C ASP A 174 13.45 -17.43 -15.74
N ASP A 175 14.19 -16.36 -15.41
CA ASP A 175 14.38 -15.10 -16.17
C ASP A 175 13.23 -14.07 -16.17
N VAL A 176 13.14 -13.27 -15.10
CA VAL A 176 12.38 -12.00 -15.12
C VAL A 176 13.29 -10.83 -14.74
N SER A 177 13.88 -10.22 -15.77
CA SER A 177 14.53 -8.91 -15.70
C SER A 177 13.45 -7.83 -15.48
N TYR A 178 13.53 -7.07 -14.39
CA TYR A 178 12.69 -5.89 -14.19
C TYR A 178 13.32 -4.67 -14.83
N ASP A 179 12.59 -4.03 -15.75
CA ASP A 179 13.01 -2.81 -16.42
C ASP A 179 12.65 -1.59 -15.54
N TYR A 180 13.57 -1.17 -14.69
CA TYR A 180 13.42 0.04 -13.88
C TYR A 180 13.43 1.26 -14.79
N CYS A 181 12.64 2.27 -14.46
CA CYS A 181 12.43 3.43 -15.30
C CYS A 181 12.39 4.73 -14.49
N LYS A 182 12.82 5.81 -15.13
CA LYS A 182 12.56 7.19 -14.71
C LYS A 182 11.72 7.88 -15.78
N VAL A 183 10.71 8.63 -15.38
CA VAL A 183 9.93 9.48 -16.28
C VAL A 183 10.19 10.93 -15.95
N PHE A 184 10.54 11.70 -16.96
CA PHE A 184 10.85 13.12 -16.86
C PHE A 184 9.87 13.94 -17.69
N ILE A 185 9.40 15.05 -17.14
CA ILE A 185 8.82 16.12 -17.95
C ILE A 185 9.98 16.89 -18.58
N THR A 186 9.98 17.04 -19.90
CA THR A 186 11.06 17.68 -20.67
C THR A 186 10.66 19.05 -21.21
N GLY A 187 9.38 19.41 -21.14
CA GLY A 187 8.88 20.68 -21.65
C GLY A 187 7.42 20.94 -21.29
N GLU A 188 6.91 22.08 -21.75
CA GLU A 188 5.56 22.55 -21.43
C GLU A 188 4.47 21.71 -22.12
N GLY A 189 4.79 21.08 -23.25
CA GLY A 189 3.82 20.36 -24.07
C GLY A 189 2.81 21.27 -24.78
N LYS A 190 1.76 20.65 -25.29
CA LYS A 190 0.66 21.34 -26.00
C LYS A 190 -0.24 22.13 -25.07
N ASP A 191 -0.38 21.70 -23.81
CA ASP A 191 -1.25 22.33 -22.81
C ASP A 191 -0.48 22.62 -21.52
N LYS A 192 0.22 23.75 -21.53
CA LYS A 192 1.04 24.24 -20.39
C LYS A 192 0.28 24.27 -19.07
N LEU A 193 -1.01 24.61 -19.09
CA LEU A 193 -1.80 24.71 -17.87
C LEU A 193 -2.02 23.33 -17.26
N LYS A 194 -2.35 22.32 -18.07
CA LYS A 194 -2.50 20.95 -17.57
C LYS A 194 -1.18 20.36 -17.09
N THR A 195 -0.07 20.63 -17.77
CA THR A 195 1.27 20.23 -17.32
C THR A 195 1.59 20.84 -15.94
N LEU A 196 1.28 22.13 -15.72
CA LEU A 196 1.45 22.77 -14.41
C LEU A 196 0.53 22.17 -13.34
N LEU A 197 -0.71 21.85 -13.67
CA LEU A 197 -1.64 21.17 -12.75
C LEU A 197 -1.15 19.77 -12.37
N PHE A 198 -0.59 19.03 -13.34
CA PHE A 198 0.03 17.73 -13.08
C PHE A 198 1.20 17.86 -12.11
N ILE A 199 2.15 18.78 -12.37
CA ILE A 199 3.30 19.04 -11.47
C ILE A 199 2.80 19.45 -10.07
N LYS A 200 1.78 20.32 -10.01
CA LYS A 200 1.18 20.74 -8.74
C LYS A 200 0.66 19.54 -7.95
N LYS A 201 -0.03 18.60 -8.62
CA LYS A 201 -0.55 17.38 -8.00
C LYS A 201 0.58 16.42 -7.59
N ALA A 202 1.52 16.16 -8.50
CA ALA A 202 2.61 15.20 -8.30
C ALA A 202 3.56 15.58 -7.15
N PHE A 203 3.81 16.88 -6.95
CA PHE A 203 4.72 17.38 -5.91
C PHE A 203 4.01 18.08 -4.74
N SER A 204 2.67 18.04 -4.68
CA SER A 204 1.87 18.73 -3.66
C SER A 204 2.31 20.18 -3.39
N CYS A 205 2.62 20.92 -4.47
CA CYS A 205 3.21 22.26 -4.41
C CYS A 205 2.23 23.37 -4.79
N ASP A 206 2.65 24.64 -4.69
CA ASP A 206 1.87 25.77 -5.21
C ASP A 206 2.13 26.05 -6.70
N VAL A 207 1.34 26.94 -7.31
CA VAL A 207 1.45 27.27 -8.74
C VAL A 207 2.77 27.96 -9.10
N SER A 208 3.35 28.71 -8.17
CA SER A 208 4.64 29.39 -8.37
C SER A 208 5.78 28.37 -8.36
N GLN A 209 5.75 27.42 -7.43
CA GLN A 209 6.69 26.29 -7.36
C GLN A 209 6.56 25.38 -8.58
N ALA A 210 5.34 25.01 -8.98
CA ALA A 210 5.11 24.23 -10.20
C ALA A 210 5.67 24.90 -11.45
N ARG A 211 5.57 26.23 -11.56
CA ARG A 211 6.20 27.01 -12.64
C ARG A 211 7.73 26.99 -12.55
N SER A 212 8.29 27.05 -11.35
CA SER A 212 9.73 26.94 -11.14
C SER A 212 10.25 25.56 -11.56
N TYR A 213 9.54 24.49 -11.23
CA TYR A 213 9.89 23.13 -11.63
C TYR A 213 9.78 22.94 -13.15
N LEU A 214 8.72 23.45 -13.78
CA LEU A 214 8.58 23.40 -15.25
C LEU A 214 9.64 24.25 -15.97
N GLY A 215 10.15 25.30 -15.33
CA GLY A 215 11.27 26.10 -15.83
C GLY A 215 12.65 25.44 -15.64
N ALA A 216 12.73 24.35 -14.87
CA ALA A 216 13.95 23.63 -14.54
C ALA A 216 13.96 22.20 -15.12
N VAL A 217 13.24 21.97 -16.23
CA VAL A 217 13.23 20.69 -16.95
C VAL A 217 14.65 20.29 -17.42
N PRO A 218 14.97 18.98 -17.50
CA PRO A 218 14.10 17.83 -17.27
C PRO A 218 13.78 17.58 -15.80
N LEU A 219 12.50 17.46 -15.48
CA LEU A 219 11.97 17.28 -14.13
C LEU A 219 11.57 15.83 -13.91
N LEU A 220 12.22 15.13 -12.98
CA LEU A 220 11.87 13.75 -12.62
C LEU A 220 10.51 13.72 -11.93
N VAL A 221 9.53 13.06 -12.54
CA VAL A 221 8.15 12.95 -11.99
C VAL A 221 7.79 11.54 -11.55
N TYR A 222 8.58 10.54 -11.94
CA TYR A 222 8.39 9.16 -11.53
C TYR A 222 9.71 8.38 -11.60
N LYS A 223 9.93 7.48 -10.64
CA LYS A 223 11.05 6.54 -10.57
C LYS A 223 10.49 5.24 -10.00
N GLY A 224 10.55 4.15 -10.76
CA GLY A 224 9.90 2.87 -10.40
C GLY A 224 9.94 1.88 -11.54
N ILE A 225 9.05 0.89 -11.55
CA ILE A 225 8.97 -0.14 -12.60
C ILE A 225 8.10 0.29 -13.80
N GLU A 226 8.20 -0.45 -14.91
CA GLU A 226 7.54 -0.14 -16.19
C GLU A 226 6.01 0.04 -16.09
N THR A 227 5.32 -0.73 -15.24
CA THR A 227 3.86 -0.64 -15.09
C THR A 227 3.41 0.70 -14.50
N GLY A 228 4.08 1.18 -13.44
CA GLY A 228 3.81 2.49 -12.87
C GLY A 228 4.26 3.62 -13.80
N ALA A 229 5.36 3.43 -14.52
CA ALA A 229 5.78 4.37 -15.57
C ALA A 229 4.71 4.50 -16.67
N ALA A 230 4.11 3.39 -17.12
CA ALA A 230 3.06 3.38 -18.13
C ALA A 230 1.81 4.18 -17.70
N ASN A 231 1.43 4.11 -16.42
CA ASN A 231 0.33 4.89 -15.87
C ASN A 231 0.63 6.40 -15.88
N VAL A 232 1.85 6.77 -15.50
CA VAL A 232 2.31 8.17 -15.55
C VAL A 232 2.41 8.67 -16.99
N GLU A 233 2.94 7.86 -17.91
CA GLU A 233 3.00 8.16 -19.34
C GLU A 233 1.59 8.37 -19.94
N ALA A 234 0.62 7.52 -19.58
CA ALA A 234 -0.75 7.67 -20.04
C ALA A 234 -1.36 9.01 -19.60
N GLN A 235 -1.13 9.41 -18.35
CA GLN A 235 -1.56 10.71 -17.83
C GLN A 235 -0.87 11.86 -18.58
N LEU A 236 0.46 11.84 -18.70
CA LEU A 236 1.24 12.87 -19.40
C LEU A 236 0.84 13.00 -20.88
N LYS A 237 0.59 11.87 -21.54
CA LYS A 237 0.10 11.81 -22.92
C LYS A 237 -1.31 12.38 -23.05
N SER A 238 -2.20 12.06 -22.11
CA SER A 238 -3.59 12.56 -22.11
C SER A 238 -3.68 14.09 -21.98
N ILE A 239 -2.73 14.69 -21.25
CA ILE A 239 -2.62 16.14 -21.09
C ILE A 239 -1.74 16.80 -22.17
N GLY A 240 -1.06 16.00 -23.00
CA GLY A 240 -0.19 16.47 -24.07
C GLY A 240 1.09 17.13 -23.57
N ALA A 241 1.63 16.70 -22.43
CA ALA A 241 2.91 17.14 -21.89
C ALA A 241 4.09 16.58 -22.73
N ASP A 242 5.20 17.32 -22.79
CA ASP A 242 6.45 16.79 -23.34
C ASP A 242 7.16 16.00 -22.23
N TYR A 243 7.48 14.73 -22.50
CA TYR A 243 8.08 13.85 -21.51
C TYR A 243 9.04 12.84 -22.15
N GLU A 244 9.93 12.27 -21.34
CA GLU A 244 10.87 11.22 -21.72
C GLU A 244 10.84 10.12 -20.64
N LYS A 245 10.80 8.86 -21.07
CA LYS A 245 11.08 7.72 -20.21
C LYS A 245 12.50 7.22 -20.45
N ARG A 246 13.20 6.88 -19.37
CA ARG A 246 14.53 6.29 -19.41
C ARG A 246 14.54 5.00 -18.60
N GLU A 247 14.89 3.90 -19.24
CA GLU A 247 15.25 2.67 -18.55
C GLU A 247 16.57 2.85 -17.80
N ILE A 248 16.61 2.34 -16.58
CA ILE A 248 17.73 2.43 -15.65
C ILE A 248 18.00 1.05 -15.04
N GLY A 249 19.23 0.84 -14.57
CA GLY A 249 19.56 -0.37 -13.82
C GLY A 249 19.19 -0.25 -12.34
N LEU A 250 19.10 -1.38 -11.64
CA LEU A 250 18.84 -1.45 -10.20
C LEU A 250 19.76 -0.53 -9.37
N ALA A 251 21.05 -0.45 -9.72
CA ALA A 251 22.00 0.42 -9.02
C ALA A 251 21.65 1.92 -9.12
N GLU A 252 21.13 2.37 -10.27
CA GLU A 252 20.67 3.75 -10.45
C GLU A 252 19.27 3.98 -9.85
N PHE A 253 18.48 2.91 -9.70
CA PHE A 253 17.22 2.95 -8.99
C PHE A 253 17.42 3.12 -7.46
N LEU A 254 18.50 2.59 -6.90
CA LEU A 254 18.78 2.71 -5.47
C LEU A 254 19.57 3.98 -5.09
N SER A 255 20.15 4.69 -6.07
CA SER A 255 20.83 6.00 -5.87
C SER A 255 19.86 7.18 -5.89
#